data_AF-A0A1H3N7J5-F1
#
_entry.id   AF-A0A1H3N7J5-F1
#
_cell.length_a   1.000
_cell.length_b   1.000
_cell.length_c   1.000
_cell.angle_alpha   90.00
_cell.angle_beta   90.00
_cell.angle_gamma   90.00
#
_symmetry.space_group_name_H-M   'P 1'
#
loop_
_entity.id
_entity.type
_entity.pdbx_description
1 polymer ?
#
loop_
_entity_poly.entity_id
_entity_poly.type
_entity_poly.pdbx_seq_one_letter_code
_entity_poly.pdbx_strand_id
1 'polypeptide(L)' 'MSKFYIRAREARENDVLCFGNPKREIRVERVSHNSSGRIGFHANSDTWTAYFNPNDRVRIKARAY' A
#
# COMPACT_ATOMS: atom_id res chain seq x y z
N MET A 1 -7.68 -6.08 16.56
CA MET A 1 -7.57 -6.05 15.07
C MET A 1 -6.26 -6.67 14.68
N SER A 2 -6.32 -7.83 14.02
CA SER A 2 -5.16 -8.64 13.71
C SER A 2 -4.38 -8.02 12.55
N LYS A 3 -3.11 -7.67 12.79
CA LYS A 3 -2.20 -7.10 11.80
C LYS A 3 -1.71 -8.26 10.93
N PHE A 4 -2.07 -8.28 9.66
CA PHE A 4 -1.52 -9.26 8.72
C PHE A 4 -0.62 -8.56 7.72
N TYR A 5 0.38 -9.29 7.23
CA TYR A 5 1.20 -8.86 6.10
C TYR A 5 0.58 -9.46 4.84
N ILE A 6 0.50 -8.68 3.78
CA ILE A 6 0.10 -9.12 2.45
C ILE A 6 1.23 -8.80 1.47
N ARG A 7 1.25 -9.45 0.30
CA ARG A 7 2.14 -9.03 -0.79
C ARG A 7 1.64 -7.71 -1.37
N ALA A 8 2.54 -6.87 -1.85
CA ALA A 8 2.19 -5.59 -2.47
C ALA A 8 1.17 -5.76 -3.61
N ARG A 9 1.26 -6.86 -4.39
CA ARG A 9 0.31 -7.20 -5.47
C ARG A 9 -1.10 -7.54 -5.01
N GLU A 10 -1.29 -7.81 -3.73
CA GLU A 10 -2.59 -8.14 -3.15
C GLU A 10 -3.29 -6.91 -2.57
N ALA A 11 -2.57 -5.79 -2.43
CA ALA A 11 -3.12 -4.54 -1.93
C ALA A 11 -4.00 -3.88 -3.00
N ARG A 12 -5.10 -3.28 -2.56
CA ARG A 12 -6.12 -2.65 -3.39
C ARG A 12 -6.37 -1.21 -2.98
N GLU A 13 -7.04 -0.47 -3.86
CA GLU A 13 -7.62 0.81 -3.49
C GLU A 13 -8.55 0.63 -2.29
N ASN A 14 -8.56 1.62 -1.39
CA ASN A 14 -9.21 1.64 -0.08
C ASN A 14 -8.59 0.77 1.02
N ASP A 15 -7.55 -0.03 0.75
CA ASP A 15 -6.79 -0.68 1.81
C ASP A 15 -6.06 0.36 2.69
N VAL A 16 -5.93 0.07 3.99
CA VAL A 16 -5.17 0.92 4.92
C VAL A 16 -3.84 0.25 5.24
N LEU A 17 -2.77 0.76 4.66
CA LEU A 17 -1.41 0.29 4.87
C LEU A 17 -0.76 0.97 6.08
N CYS A 18 0.04 0.21 6.82
CA CYS A 18 0.82 0.70 7.95
C CYS A 18 2.30 0.75 7.58
N PHE A 19 2.82 1.95 7.39
CA PHE A 19 4.24 2.19 7.18
C PHE A 19 4.93 2.39 8.53
N GLY A 20 6.13 1.83 8.68
CA GLY A 20 6.96 1.99 9.86
C GLY A 20 7.96 3.13 9.66
N ASN A 21 8.08 3.99 10.67
CA ASN A 21 9.07 5.07 10.81
C ASN A 21 9.04 6.20 9.74
N PRO A 22 8.28 7.29 9.96
CA PRO A 22 7.30 7.46 11.03
C PRO A 22 6.12 6.51 10.85
N LYS A 23 5.54 6.06 11.95
CA LYS A 23 4.36 5.19 11.89
C LYS A 23 3.21 5.97 11.25
N ARG A 24 2.79 5.57 10.05
CA ARG A 24 1.70 6.20 9.32
C ARG A 24 0.71 5.15 8.85
N GLU A 25 -0.56 5.45 9.04
CA GLU A 25 -1.66 4.72 8.45
C GLU A 25 -2.09 5.48 7.21
N ILE A 26 -1.95 4.84 6.06
CA ILE A 26 -2.20 5.46 4.76
C ILE A 26 -3.30 4.65 4.09
N ARG A 27 -4.40 5.32 3.75
CA ARG A 27 -5.43 4.75 2.89
C ARG A 27 -4.94 4.86 1.45
N VAL A 28 -4.88 3.73 0.75
CA VAL A 28 -4.54 3.72 -0.67
C VAL A 28 -5.72 4.30 -1.44
N GLU A 29 -5.48 5.36 -2.19
CA GLU A 29 -6.48 6.01 -3.06
C GLU A 29 -6.38 5.47 -4.48
N ARG A 30 -5.17 5.10 -4.92
CA ARG A 30 -4.91 4.57 -6.27
C ARG A 30 -3.76 3.57 -6.27
N VAL A 31 -3.88 2.52 -7.07
CA VAL A 31 -2.80 1.55 -7.34
C VAL A 31 -2.31 1.68 -8.78
N SER A 32 -1.00 1.74 -9.00
CA SER A 32 -0.41 1.82 -10.34
C SER A 32 0.71 0.81 -10.56
N HIS A 33 1.05 0.58 -11.83
CA HIS A 33 2.21 -0.21 -12.23
C HIS A 33 3.13 0.67 -13.08
N ASN A 34 4.42 0.72 -12.75
CA ASN A 34 5.39 1.44 -13.57
C ASN A 34 6.08 0.51 -14.59
N SER A 35 6.84 1.08 -15.52
CA SER A 35 7.57 0.32 -16.56
C SER A 35 8.60 -0.66 -16.02
N SER A 36 9.02 -0.51 -14.76
CA SER A 36 9.91 -1.45 -14.06
C SER A 36 9.17 -2.60 -13.37
N GLY A 37 7.84 -2.72 -13.55
CA GLY A 37 7.03 -3.76 -12.92
C GLY A 37 6.80 -3.55 -11.42
N ARG A 38 7.06 -2.35 -10.89
CA ARG A 38 6.80 -2.01 -9.49
C ARG A 38 5.38 -1.52 -9.31
N ILE A 39 4.83 -1.79 -8.13
CA ILE A 39 3.50 -1.38 -7.72
C ILE A 39 3.60 -0.07 -6.95
N GLY A 40 2.93 0.97 -7.44
CA GLY A 40 2.81 2.26 -6.79
C GLY A 40 1.52 2.36 -5.97
N PHE A 41 1.64 2.73 -4.69
CA PHE A 41 0.51 3.12 -3.86
C PHE A 41 0.49 4.63 -3.74
N HIS A 42 -0.63 5.24 -4.13
CA HIS A 42 -0.83 6.68 -4.06
C HIS A 42 -1.89 7.02 -3.01
N ALA A 43 -1.66 8.10 -2.27
CA ALA A 43 -2.56 8.59 -1.23
C ALA A 43 -2.41 10.10 -1.04
N ASN A 44 -3.32 10.68 -0.26
CA ASN A 44 -3.32 12.10 0.07
C ASN A 44 -3.38 12.97 -1.20
N SER A 45 -4.31 12.66 -2.10
CA SER A 45 -4.47 13.33 -3.40
C SER A 45 -3.18 13.31 -4.22
N ASP A 46 -2.59 12.11 -4.37
CA ASP A 46 -1.31 11.84 -5.05
C ASP A 46 -0.05 12.52 -4.45
N THR A 47 -0.16 13.28 -3.35
CA THR A 47 1.01 13.92 -2.71
C THR A 47 1.89 12.93 -1.92
N TRP A 48 1.38 11.72 -1.66
CA TRP A 48 2.16 10.63 -1.11
C TRP A 48 2.17 9.46 -2.09
N THR A 49 3.36 8.98 -2.44
CA THR A 49 3.53 7.80 -3.30
C THR A 49 4.67 6.93 -2.78
N ALA A 50 4.46 5.61 -2.77
CA ALA A 50 5.52 4.65 -2.49
C ALA A 50 5.47 3.47 -3.48
N TYR A 51 6.65 3.00 -3.90
CA TYR A 51 6.79 1.92 -4.88
C TYR A 51 7.38 0.66 -4.24
N PHE A 52 6.77 -0.49 -4.55
CA PHE A 52 7.15 -1.80 -4.03
C PHE A 52 7.34 -2.80 -5.16
N ASN A 53 8.17 -3.82 -4.95
CA ASN A 53 8.14 -4.99 -5.81
C ASN A 53 6.85 -5.77 -5.56
N PRO A 54 6.27 -6.46 -6.56
CA PRO A 54 5.01 -7.19 -6.41
C PRO A 54 4.97 -8.20 -5.25
N ASN A 55 6.13 -8.76 -4.88
CA ASN A 55 6.28 -9.76 -3.82
C ASN A 55 6.74 -9.17 -2.47
N ASP A 56 6.98 -7.85 -2.38
CA ASP A 56 7.32 -7.21 -1.11
C ASP A 56 6.16 -7.36 -0.13
N ARG A 57 6.49 -7.56 1.15
CA ARG A 57 5.48 -7.64 2.22
C ARG A 57 5.12 -6.24 2.70
N VAL A 58 3.85 -5.90 2.59
CA VAL A 58 3.27 -4.67 3.15
C VAL A 58 2.36 -5.01 4.32
N ARG A 59 2.37 -4.16 5.34
CA ARG A 59 1.54 -4.34 6.53
C ARG A 59 0.19 -3.69 6.29
N ILE A 60 -0.90 -4.43 6.51
CA ILE A 60 -2.26 -3.91 6.36
C ILE A 60 -2.98 -3.85 7.72
N LYS A 61 -3.77 -2.79 7.93
CA LYS A 61 -4.61 -2.59 9.11
C LYS A 61 -6.07 -2.96 8.83
N ALA A 62 -6.56 -2.60 7.67
CA ALA A 62 -7.92 -2.86 7.21
C ALA A 62 -7.90 -3.08 5.69
N ARG A 63 -8.73 -4.02 5.23
CA ARG A 63 -8.95 -4.25 3.80
C ARG A 63 -10.14 -3.42 3.31
N ALA A 64 -10.12 -3.10 2.02
CA ALA A 64 -11.31 -2.67 1.30
C ALA A 64 -12.41 -3.74 1.42
N TYR A 65 -13.65 -3.29 1.65
CA TYR A 65 -14.84 -4.13 1.67
C TYR A 65 -15.35 -4.39 0.26
#